data_AF-A0A6M0AKA2-F1
#
_entry.id   AF-A0A6M0AKA2-F1
#
_cell.length_a   1.000
_cell.length_b   1.000
_cell.length_c   1.000
_cell.angle_alpha   90.00
_cell.angle_beta   90.00
_cell.angle_gamma   90.00
#
_symmetry.space_group_name_H-M   'P 1'
#
loop_
_entity.id
_entity.type
_entity.pdbx_description
1 polymer ?
#
loop_
_entity_poly.entity_id
_entity_poly.type
_entity_poly.pdbx_seq_one_letter_code
_entity_poly.pdbx_strand_id
1 'polypeptide(L)' 'MSLDPQEFMTKMEKRVKLTSEDKALLKSHADWGKEIASEMADHFYTYLGNDEEMDAIMKEKEG' A
#
# COMPACT_ATOMS: atom_id res chain seq x y z
N MET A 1 -11.11 -16.79 -18.20
CA MET A 1 -9.66 -16.61 -18.45
C MET A 1 -9.02 -16.24 -17.13
N SER A 2 -8.41 -17.18 -16.41
CA SER A 2 -7.59 -16.82 -15.25
C SER A 2 -6.26 -16.27 -15.76
N LEU A 3 -5.97 -15.01 -15.47
CA LEU A 3 -4.63 -14.47 -15.67
C LEU A 3 -3.67 -15.18 -14.72
N ASP A 4 -2.50 -15.56 -15.22
CA ASP A 4 -1.42 -16.01 -14.34
C ASP A 4 -1.02 -14.84 -13.40
N PRO A 5 -0.99 -15.05 -12.07
CA PRO A 5 -0.69 -13.98 -11.12
C PRO A 5 0.67 -13.33 -11.36
N GLN A 6 1.68 -14.11 -11.77
CA GLN A 6 3.02 -13.59 -12.02
C GLN A 6 3.06 -12.74 -13.28
N GLU A 7 2.40 -13.18 -14.36
CA GLU A 7 2.23 -12.40 -15.59
C GLU A 7 1.50 -11.08 -15.33
N PHE A 8 0.42 -11.13 -14.54
CA PHE A 8 -0.34 -9.95 -14.15
C PHE A 8 0.54 -8.96 -13.37
N MET A 9 1.23 -9.42 -12.31
CA MET A 9 2.07 -8.56 -11.48
C MET A 9 3.23 -7.98 -12.29
N THR A 10 3.90 -8.78 -13.12
CA THR A 10 4.98 -8.31 -14.01
C THR A 10 4.50 -7.21 -14.96
N LYS A 11 3.28 -7.32 -15.48
CA LYS A 11 2.67 -6.30 -16.34
C LYS A 11 2.35 -5.02 -15.55
N MET A 12 1.89 -5.15 -14.32
CA MET A 12 1.61 -4.01 -13.44
C MET A 12 2.88 -3.27 -13.06
N GLU A 13 3.94 -3.96 -12.65
CA GLU A 13 5.25 -3.37 -12.34
C GLU A 13 5.77 -2.52 -13.51
N LYS A 14 5.68 -3.03 -14.74
CA LYS A 14 6.06 -2.30 -15.95
C LYS A 14 5.20 -1.04 -16.17
N ARG A 15 3.89 -1.11 -15.92
CA ARG A 15 2.96 0.02 -16.11
C ARG A 15 3.19 1.13 -15.10
N VAL A 16 3.46 0.79 -13.85
CA VAL A 16 3.75 1.76 -12.78
C VAL A 16 5.22 2.18 -12.75
N LYS A 17 6.04 1.64 -13.65
CA LYS A 17 7.48 1.90 -13.76
C LYS A 17 8.26 1.58 -12.47
N LEU A 18 7.84 0.55 -11.74
CA LEU A 18 8.58 0.07 -10.56
C LEU A 18 9.83 -0.69 -11.01
N THR A 19 10.97 -0.02 -11.01
CA THR A 19 12.25 -0.58 -11.46
C THR A 19 12.93 -1.42 -10.38
N SER A 20 13.97 -2.15 -10.76
CA SER A 20 14.81 -2.87 -9.79
C SER A 20 15.52 -1.94 -8.81
N GLU A 21 15.88 -0.73 -9.24
CA GLU A 21 16.51 0.30 -8.40
C GLU A 21 15.51 0.81 -7.35
N ASP A 22 14.27 1.07 -7.73
CA ASP A 22 13.20 1.47 -6.79
C ASP A 22 12.96 0.38 -5.74
N LYS A 23 12.90 -0.89 -6.16
CA LYS A 23 12.76 -2.03 -5.23
C LYS A 23 13.94 -2.14 -4.27
N ALA A 24 15.16 -1.90 -4.76
CA ALA A 24 16.36 -1.92 -3.93
C ALA A 24 16.34 -0.78 -2.90
N LEU A 25 15.93 0.42 -3.31
CA LEU A 25 15.77 1.58 -2.44
C LEU A 25 14.69 1.35 -1.36
N LEU A 26 13.52 0.84 -1.75
CA LEU A 26 12.47 0.49 -0.78
C LEU A 26 12.97 -0.52 0.25
N LYS A 27 13.74 -1.52 -0.22
CA LYS A 27 14.32 -2.54 0.66
C LYS A 27 15.36 -1.97 1.62
N SER A 28 16.20 -1.02 1.19
CA SER A 28 17.20 -0.40 2.08
C SER A 28 16.58 0.43 3.20
N HIS A 29 15.33 0.87 3.04
CA HIS A 29 14.59 1.64 4.05
C HIS A 29 13.59 0.80 4.86
N ALA A 30 13.58 -0.53 4.71
CA ALA A 30 12.59 -1.38 5.36
C ALA A 30 12.61 -1.26 6.90
N ASP A 31 13.78 -1.12 7.52
CA ASP A 31 13.88 -1.02 8.98
C ASP A 31 13.40 0.35 9.48
N TRP A 32 13.76 1.44 8.81
CA TRP A 32 13.18 2.76 9.08
C TRP A 32 11.66 2.76 8.91
N GLY A 33 11.15 2.11 7.86
CA GLY A 33 9.72 1.96 7.62
C GLY A 33 8.99 1.28 8.78
N LYS A 34 9.62 0.32 9.46
CA LYS A 34 9.04 -0.34 10.65
C LYS A 34 9.00 0.61 11.86
N GLU A 35 10.04 1.43 12.03
CA GLU A 35 10.12 2.40 13.15
C GLU A 35 8.98 3.43 13.07
N ILE A 36 8.65 3.89 11.87
CA ILE A 36 7.59 4.90 11.66
C ILE A 36 6.20 4.31 11.37
N ALA A 37 6.07 2.98 11.28
CA ALA A 37 4.85 2.34 10.79
C ALA A 37 3.60 2.72 11.61
N SER A 38 3.73 2.76 12.94
CA SER A 38 2.63 3.12 13.83
C SER A 38 2.18 4.56 13.63
N GLU A 39 3.13 5.51 13.57
CA GLU A 39 2.84 6.92 13.36
C GLU A 39 2.18 7.15 11.99
N MET A 40 2.66 6.48 10.95
CA MET A 40 2.08 6.60 9.62
C MET A 40 0.68 5.99 9.54
N ALA A 41 0.41 4.91 10.27
CA ALA A 41 -0.92 4.36 10.41
C ALA A 41 -1.87 5.36 11.09
N ASP A 42 -1.44 6.00 12.18
CA ASP A 42 -2.23 7.02 12.87
C ASP A 42 -2.57 8.19 11.94
N HIS A 43 -1.59 8.70 11.18
CA HIS A 43 -1.84 9.74 10.19
C HIS A 43 -2.80 9.30 9.08
N PHE A 44 -2.61 8.10 8.54
CA PHE A 44 -3.44 7.56 7.47
C PHE A 44 -4.89 7.39 7.91
N TYR A 45 -5.13 6.74 9.05
CA TYR A 45 -6.49 6.49 9.53
C TYR A 45 -7.15 7.76 10.07
N THR A 46 -6.40 8.70 10.65
CA THR A 46 -6.94 10.02 10.99
C THR A 46 -7.38 10.77 9.74
N TYR A 47 -6.58 10.75 8.67
CA TYR A 47 -6.94 11.38 7.40
C TYR A 47 -8.22 10.76 6.81
N LEU A 48 -8.31 9.42 6.76
CA LEU A 48 -9.50 8.74 6.25
C LEU A 48 -10.73 8.98 7.12
N GLY A 49 -10.59 9.00 8.45
CA GLY A 49 -11.71 9.23 9.37
C GLY A 49 -12.30 10.66 9.30
N ASN A 50 -11.59 11.60 8.70
CA ASN A 50 -12.09 12.96 8.49
C ASN A 50 -13.03 13.08 7.28
N ASP A 51 -13.08 12.06 6.42
CA ASP A 51 -13.98 11.99 5.28
C ASP A 51 -15.15 11.06 5.63
N GLU A 52 -16.38 11.55 5.49
CA GLU A 52 -17.58 10.81 5.94
C GLU A 52 -17.79 9.50 5.16
N GLU A 53 -17.44 9.45 3.88
CA GLU A 53 -17.55 8.24 3.06
C GLU A 53 -16.49 7.22 3.47
N MET A 54 -15.25 7.66 3.63
CA MET A 54 -14.15 6.77 4.02
C MET A 54 -14.26 6.29 5.48
N ASP A 55 -14.73 7.13 6.40
CA ASP A 55 -15.02 6.76 7.78
C ASP A 55 -16.15 5.71 7.86
N ALA A 56 -17.18 5.84 7.02
CA ALA A 56 -18.24 4.84 6.89
C ALA A 56 -17.67 3.50 6.39
N ILE A 57 -16.87 3.49 5.32
CA ILE A 57 -16.21 2.28 4.79
C ILE A 57 -15.33 1.61 5.86
N MET A 58 -14.56 2.39 6.62
CA MET A 58 -13.68 1.86 7.68
C MET A 58 -14.45 1.24 8.85
N LYS A 59 -15.68 1.71 9.11
CA LYS A 59 -16.55 1.22 10.19
C LYS A 59 -17.49 0.10 9.75
N GLU A 60 -17.71 -0.06 8.44
CA GLU A 60 -18.32 -1.26 7.88
C GLU A 60 -17.42 -2.44 8.23
N LYS A 61 -17.83 -3.21 9.24
CA LYS A 61 -17.17 -4.47 9.56
C LYS A 61 -17.30 -5.39 8.34
N GLU A 62 -16.17 -5.81 7.78
CA GLU A 62 -16.16 -7.06 7.03
C GLU A 62 -16.69 -8.16 7.96
N GLY A 63 -17.81 -8.77 7.57
CA GLY A 63 -18.38 -9.94 8.20
C GLY A 63 -17.72 -11.21 7.70
#